data_AF-A0A8S3GNQ9-F1
#
_entry.id   AF-A0A8S3GNQ9-F1
#
_cell.length_a   1.000
_cell.length_b   1.000
_cell.length_c   1.000
_cell.angle_alpha   90.00
_cell.angle_beta   90.00
_cell.angle_gamma   90.00
#
_symmetry.space_group_name_H-M   'P 1'
#
loop_
_entity.id
_entity.type
_entity.pdbx_description
1 polymer ?
#
loop_
_entity_poly.entity_id
_entity_poly.type
_entity_poly.pdbx_seq_one_letter_code
_entity_poly.pdbx_strand_id
1 'polypeptide(L)' 'MLLLEASTSSIRPNTKEDDTIENADIVIWDEASMAPSYALKAVDILLRDIMNINVSFGGKIM' A
#
# COMPACT_ATOMS: atom_id res chain seq x y z
N MET A 1 5.39 9.66 15.27
CA MET A 1 4.13 8.94 14.96
C MET A 1 4.51 7.51 14.62
N LEU A 2 4.31 6.58 15.55
CA LEU A 2 4.77 5.19 15.41
C LEU A 2 3.61 4.38 14.83
N LEU A 3 3.75 3.84 13.61
CA LEU A 3 2.80 2.83 13.11
C LEU A 3 3.04 1.54 13.91
N LEU A 4 2.00 1.02 14.58
CA LEU A 4 2.02 -0.28 15.25
C LEU A 4 1.60 -1.40 14.28
N GLU A 5 1.86 -2.67 14.64
CA GLU A 5 1.44 -3.84 13.84
C GLU A 5 -0.07 -3.94 13.57
N ALA A 6 -0.90 -3.29 14.40
CA ALA A 6 -2.34 -3.22 14.21
C ALA A 6 -2.80 -1.94 13.48
N SER A 7 -1.86 -1.16 12.93
CA SER A 7 -2.21 0.09 12.26
C SER A 7 -2.88 -0.23 10.93
N THR A 8 -4.18 0.01 10.87
CA THR A 8 -4.97 -0.18 9.65
C THR A 8 -4.90 1.07 8.79
N SER A 9 -4.91 0.89 7.47
CA SER A 9 -5.11 2.02 6.56
C SER A 9 -6.54 2.57 6.70
N SER A 10 -6.69 3.88 6.48
CA SER A 10 -8.00 4.51 6.38
C SER A 10 -8.66 4.33 5.00
N ILE A 11 -7.91 3.80 4.01
CA ILE A 11 -8.43 3.50 2.68
C ILE A 11 -9.41 2.34 2.81
N ARG A 12 -10.64 2.57 2.35
CA ARG A 12 -11.72 1.57 2.39
C ARG A 12 -11.91 1.03 0.97
N PRO A 13 -12.31 -0.24 0.81
CA PRO A 13 -12.63 -0.79 -0.50
C PRO A 13 -13.83 -0.05 -1.13
N ASN A 14 -13.81 0.13 -2.46
CA ASN A 14 -14.78 0.90 -3.26
C ASN A 14 -14.79 2.41 -3.01
N THR A 15 -13.64 3.01 -2.65
CA THR A 15 -13.50 4.47 -2.66
C THR A 15 -12.75 4.95 -3.90
N LYS A 16 -12.80 6.26 -4.20
CA LYS A 16 -12.06 6.81 -5.35
C LYS A 16 -10.56 6.58 -5.26
N GLU A 17 -10.03 6.52 -4.04
CA GLU A 17 -8.63 6.24 -3.76
C GLU A 17 -8.28 4.78 -4.10
N ASP A 18 -9.20 3.85 -3.84
CA ASP A 18 -9.10 2.43 -4.21
C ASP A 18 -9.02 2.29 -5.74
N ASP A 19 -9.96 2.90 -6.47
CA ASP A 19 -9.97 2.92 -7.94
C ASP A 19 -8.68 3.56 -8.49
N THR A 20 -8.19 4.62 -7.87
CA THR A 20 -6.97 5.31 -8.33
C THR A 20 -5.74 4.41 -8.17
N ILE A 21 -5.65 3.71 -7.03
CA ILE A 21 -4.56 2.78 -6.78
C ILE A 21 -4.69 1.56 -7.69
N GLU A 22 -5.89 1.00 -7.88
CA GLU A 22 -6.13 -0.13 -8.78
C GLU A 22 -5.68 0.19 -10.21
N ASN A 23 -6.02 1.38 -10.71
CA ASN A 23 -5.67 1.81 -12.08
C ASN A 23 -4.24 2.38 -12.22
N ALA A 24 -3.49 2.57 -11.14
CA ALA A 24 -2.12 3.08 -11.22
C ALA A 24 -1.14 1.98 -11.70
N ASP A 25 -0.30 2.28 -12.68
CA ASP A 25 0.74 1.32 -13.12
C ASP A 25 1.99 1.34 -12.23
N ILE A 26 2.31 2.50 -11.65
CA ILE A 26 3.55 2.77 -10.91
C ILE A 26 3.24 3.55 -9.63
N VAL A 27 3.84 3.14 -8.52
CA VAL A 27 3.77 3.83 -7.23
C VAL A 27 5.12 4.45 -6.92
N ILE A 28 5.22 5.78 -6.93
CA ILE A 28 6.44 6.49 -6.56
C ILE A 28 6.38 6.82 -5.07
N TRP A 29 7.32 6.29 -4.30
CA TRP A 29 7.44 6.57 -2.87
C TRP A 29 8.71 7.36 -2.57
N ASP A 30 8.55 8.69 -2.43
CA ASP A 30 9.64 9.55 -1.96
C ASP A 30 9.92 9.31 -0.46
N GLU A 31 11.20 9.32 -0.07
CA GLU A 31 11.66 8.92 1.27
C GLU A 31 11.44 7.44 1.67
N ALA A 32 11.20 6.53 0.71
CA ALA A 32 11.11 5.09 1.01
C ALA A 32 12.33 4.53 1.75
N SER A 33 13.51 5.14 1.57
CA SER A 33 14.75 4.77 2.26
C SER A 33 14.76 5.15 3.75
N MET A 34 14.00 6.16 4.15
CA MET A 34 13.82 6.57 5.54
C MET A 34 12.61 5.88 6.18
N ALA A 35 11.76 5.24 5.37
CA ALA A 35 10.62 4.50 5.87
C ALA A 35 11.07 3.27 6.67
N PRO A 36 10.53 3.08 7.88
CA PRO A 36 10.82 1.89 8.68
C PRO A 36 10.24 0.63 8.02
N SER A 37 10.85 -0.52 8.25
CA SER A 37 10.49 -1.79 7.59
C SER A 37 9.03 -2.22 7.79
N TYR A 38 8.39 -1.81 8.89
CA TYR A 38 6.97 -2.04 9.12
C TYR A 38 6.06 -1.22 8.19
N ALA A 39 6.47 -0.03 7.79
CA ALA A 39 5.70 0.81 6.88
C ALA A 39 5.67 0.18 5.47
N LEU A 40 6.81 -0.35 5.01
CA LEU A 40 6.89 -1.12 3.76
C LEU A 40 5.95 -2.33 3.79
N LYS A 41 5.92 -3.08 4.90
CA LYS A 41 4.98 -4.21 5.06
C LYS A 41 3.52 -3.78 5.04
N ALA A 42 3.18 -2.68 5.71
CA ALA A 42 1.82 -2.17 5.73
C ALA A 42 1.34 -1.75 4.34
N VAL A 43 2.20 -1.10 3.55
CA VAL A 43 1.88 -0.71 2.17
C VAL A 43 1.74 -1.92 1.26
N ASP A 44 2.62 -2.92 1.42
CA ASP A 44 2.53 -4.17 0.67
C ASP A 44 1.20 -4.92 0.96
N ILE A 45 0.80 -5.04 2.22
CA ILE A 45 -0.50 -5.62 2.60
C ILE A 45 -1.65 -4.81 1.98
N LEU A 46 -1.62 -3.49 2.10
CA LEU A 46 -2.63 -2.61 1.54
C LEU A 46 -2.79 -2.79 0.03
N LEU A 47 -1.69 -2.82 -0.72
CA LEU A 47 -1.74 -2.97 -2.17
C LEU A 47 -2.25 -4.35 -2.59
N ARG A 48 -1.92 -5.41 -1.84
CA ARG A 48 -2.48 -6.74 -2.07
C ARG A 48 -3.98 -6.79 -1.82
N ASP A 49 -4.44 -6.12 -0.77
CA ASP A 49 -5.85 -6.06 -0.41
C ASP A 49 -6.66 -5.27 -1.46
N ILE A 50 -6.14 -4.13 -1.90
CA ILE A 50 -6.74 -3.29 -2.96
C ILE A 50 -6.81 -4.06 -4.29
N MET A 51 -5.68 -4.64 -4.71
CA MET A 51 -5.59 -5.36 -5.99
C MET A 51 -6.25 -6.75 -5.94
N ASN A 52 -6.70 -7.19 -4.75
CA ASN A 52 -7.23 -8.52 -4.49
C ASN A 52 -6.33 -9.66 -5.05
N ILE A 53 -5.01 -9.47 -4.96
CA ILE A 53 -3.99 -10.40 -5.46
C ILE A 53 -2.87 -10.57 -4.43
N ASN A 54 -2.49 -11.82 -4.16
CA ASN A 54 -1.43 -12.14 -3.21
C ASN A 54 -0.03 -12.15 -3.88
N VAL A 55 0.33 -11.05 -4.52
CA VAL A 55 1.66 -10.79 -5.12
C VAL A 55 2.27 -9.59 -4.40
N SER A 56 3.59 -9.53 -4.24
CA SER A 56 4.25 -8.37 -3.62
C SER A 56 3.77 -7.06 -4.24
N PHE A 57 3.40 -6.11 -3.37
CA PHE A 57 2.85 -4.80 -3.70
C PHE A 57 1.63 -4.86 -4.64
N GLY A 58 0.83 -5.92 -4.59
CA GLY A 58 -0.32 -6.10 -5.47
C GLY A 58 0.05 -6.19 -6.97
N GLY A 59 1.30 -6.51 -7.29
CA GLY A 59 1.82 -6.53 -8.66
C GLY A 59 2.17 -5.15 -9.23
N LYS A 60 2.13 -4.08 -8.40
CA LYS A 60 2.58 -2.74 -8.80
C LYS A 60 4.10 -2.67 -8.92
N ILE A 61 4.54 -1.79 -9.81
CA ILE A 61 5.95 -1.39 -9.87
C ILE A 61 6.14 -0.26 -8.84
N MET A 62 7.09 -0.45 -7.92
CA MET A 62 7.55 0.55 -6.95
C MET A 62 8.94 1.06 -7.28
#